data_AF-A0A952FX80-F1
#
_entry.id   AF-A0A952FX80-F1
#
_cell.length_a   1.000
_cell.length_b   1.000
_cell.length_c   1.000
_cell.angle_alpha   90.00
_cell.angle_beta   90.00
_cell.angle_gamma   90.00
#
_symmetry.space_group_name_H-M   'P 1'
#
loop_
_entity.id
_entity.type
_entity.pdbx_description
1 polymer ?
#
loop_
_entity_poly.entity_id
_entity_poly.type
_entity_poly.pdbx_seq_one_letter_code
_entity_poly.pdbx_strand_id
1 'polypeptide(L)'
;NAGRKLALLASAIAVLPIFFASTVSSVTAAVLILGVAAAAHQGWSSNLYTMVSDTFPRSSVASVMGIGGAAGAVGGMIMARFIGDVLETTGSYLPAFLWAGGAYLVALLLVHLLVPNLSQPAPKAARP
;
A
#
# COMPACT_ATOMS: atom_id res chain seq x y z
N ASN A 1 18.09 5.74 -0.72
CA ASN A 1 17.29 5.48 0.49
C ASN A 1 16.19 6.53 0.75
N ALA A 2 16.51 7.81 1.01
CA ALA A 2 15.52 8.81 1.45
C ALA A 2 14.39 9.11 0.44
N GLY A 3 14.70 9.25 -0.85
CA GLY A 3 13.70 9.61 -1.87
C GLY A 3 12.54 8.62 -2.01
N ARG A 4 12.80 7.31 -1.94
CA ARG A 4 11.75 6.28 -2.02
C ARG A 4 10.90 6.21 -0.76
N LYS A 5 11.53 6.30 0.43
CA LYS A 5 10.79 6.36 1.70
C LYS A 5 9.90 7.61 1.75
N LEU A 6 10.38 8.74 1.23
CA LEU A 6 9.59 9.96 1.12
C LEU A 6 8.44 9.82 0.11
N ALA A 7 8.66 9.20 -1.05
CA ALA A 7 7.62 8.98 -2.04
C ALA A 7 6.51 8.06 -1.49
N LEU A 8 6.89 6.97 -0.80
CA LEU A 8 5.95 6.12 -0.08
C LEU A 8 5.21 6.88 1.01
N LEU A 9 5.90 7.66 1.84
CA LEU A 9 5.27 8.49 2.87
C LEU A 9 4.27 9.48 2.27
N ALA A 10 4.63 10.16 1.17
CA ALA A 10 3.76 11.09 0.48
C ALA A 10 2.49 10.39 -0.02
N SER A 11 2.62 9.21 -0.63
CA SER A 11 1.47 8.40 -1.01
C SER A 11 0.62 7.97 0.21
N ALA A 12 1.24 7.52 1.30
CA ALA A 12 0.51 7.13 2.51
C ALA A 12 -0.29 8.28 3.11
N ILE A 13 0.31 9.48 3.18
CA ILE A 13 -0.37 10.69 3.66
C ILE A 13 -1.49 11.10 2.70
N ALA A 14 -1.27 11.02 1.39
CA ALA A 14 -2.25 11.38 0.39
C ALA A 14 -3.50 10.48 0.39
N VAL A 15 -3.44 9.26 0.96
CA VAL A 15 -4.62 8.41 1.14
C VAL A 15 -5.50 8.89 2.31
N LEU A 16 -4.94 9.53 3.34
CA LEU A 16 -5.66 9.86 4.59
C LEU A 16 -6.99 10.63 4.44
N PRO A 17 -7.19 11.51 3.43
CA PRO A 17 -8.50 12.12 3.20
C PRO A 17 -9.66 11.12 3.03
N ILE A 18 -9.37 9.85 2.71
CA ILE A 18 -10.39 8.79 2.59
C ILE A 18 -11.20 8.59 3.88
N PHE A 19 -10.68 8.96 5.05
CA PHE A 19 -11.42 8.92 6.32
C PHE A 19 -12.69 9.77 6.30
N PHE A 20 -12.72 10.82 5.48
CA PHE A 20 -13.86 11.73 5.36
C PHE A 20 -14.83 11.32 4.23
N ALA A 21 -14.53 10.25 3.49
CA ALA A 21 -15.36 9.83 2.35
C ALA A 21 -16.80 9.48 2.77
N SER A 22 -17.00 8.94 3.98
CA SER A 22 -18.33 8.63 4.52
C SER A 22 -19.05 9.81 5.18
N THR A 23 -18.38 10.95 5.38
CA THR A 23 -18.97 12.11 6.09
C THR A 23 -19.43 13.23 5.16
N VAL A 24 -19.03 13.18 3.88
CA VAL A 24 -19.42 14.19 2.89
C VAL A 24 -20.77 13.86 2.28
N SER A 25 -21.64 14.86 2.16
CA SER A 25 -22.97 14.73 1.52
C SER A 25 -22.93 14.94 0.00
N SER A 26 -21.89 15.62 -0.50
CA SER A 26 -21.71 15.88 -1.94
C SER A 26 -21.06 14.71 -2.65
N VAL A 27 -21.74 14.18 -3.68
CA VAL A 27 -21.21 13.13 -4.55
C VAL A 27 -19.90 13.56 -5.20
N THR A 28 -19.81 14.81 -5.67
CA THR A 28 -18.57 15.33 -6.27
C THR A 28 -17.41 15.34 -5.28
N ALA A 29 -17.66 15.73 -4.03
CA ALA A 29 -16.63 15.71 -2.99
C ALA A 29 -16.18 14.27 -2.68
N ALA A 30 -17.12 13.32 -2.57
CA ALA A 30 -16.80 11.91 -2.37
C ALA A 30 -15.95 11.34 -3.51
N VAL A 31 -16.31 11.64 -4.77
CA VAL A 31 -15.55 11.20 -5.95
C VAL A 31 -14.13 11.78 -5.95
N LEU A 32 -13.95 13.05 -5.61
CA LEU A 32 -12.63 13.66 -5.53
C LEU A 32 -11.77 13.00 -4.45
N ILE A 33 -12.33 12.74 -3.27
CA ILE A 33 -11.63 12.06 -2.16
C ILE A 33 -11.19 10.66 -2.60
N LEU A 34 -12.11 9.87 -3.17
CA LEU A 34 -11.81 8.53 -3.66
C LEU A 34 -10.80 8.55 -4.82
N GLY A 35 -10.88 9.55 -5.70
CA GLY A 35 -9.92 9.75 -6.79
C GLY A 35 -8.51 10.03 -6.28
N VAL A 36 -8.36 10.89 -5.28
CA VAL A 36 -7.06 11.13 -4.62
C VAL A 36 -6.54 9.87 -3.95
N ALA A 37 -7.39 9.14 -3.23
CA ALA A 37 -6.99 7.88 -2.59
C ALA A 37 -6.54 6.82 -3.61
N ALA A 38 -7.25 6.70 -4.74
CA ALA A 38 -6.87 5.80 -5.83
C ALA A 38 -5.53 6.21 -6.48
N ALA A 39 -5.32 7.51 -6.72
CA ALA A 39 -4.06 8.01 -7.25
C ALA A 39 -2.90 7.75 -6.29
N ALA A 40 -3.11 7.98 -4.99
CA ALA A 40 -2.13 7.73 -3.95
C ALA A 40 -1.81 6.22 -3.81
N HIS A 41 -2.80 5.33 -3.93
CA HIS A 41 -2.60 3.88 -3.99
C HIS A 41 -1.69 3.45 -5.15
N GLN A 42 -1.86 4.04 -6.33
CA GLN A 42 -1.00 3.77 -7.49
C GLN A 42 0.41 4.34 -7.30
N GLY A 43 0.52 5.54 -6.72
CA GLY A 43 1.79 6.13 -6.32
C GLY A 43 2.56 5.24 -5.34
N TRP A 44 1.87 4.65 -4.37
CA TRP A 44 2.47 3.69 -3.45
C TRP A 44 2.97 2.42 -4.16
N SER A 45 2.12 1.82 -5.00
CA SER A 45 2.42 0.56 -5.69
C SER A 45 3.61 0.67 -6.63
N SER A 46 3.72 1.76 -7.39
CA SER A 46 4.87 2.00 -8.28
C SER A 46 6.20 2.12 -7.52
N ASN A 47 6.20 2.78 -6.36
CA ASN A 47 7.37 2.89 -5.49
C ASN A 47 7.71 1.57 -4.78
N LEU A 48 6.70 0.76 -4.45
CA LEU A 48 6.90 -0.57 -3.87
C LEU A 48 7.55 -1.52 -4.88
N TYR A 49 7.07 -1.56 -6.12
CA TYR A 49 7.61 -2.45 -7.14
C TYR A 49 9.06 -2.13 -7.47
N THR A 50 9.37 -0.84 -7.60
CA THR A 50 10.76 -0.42 -7.78
C THR A 50 11.61 -0.78 -6.56
N MET A 51 11.11 -0.65 -5.34
CA MET A 51 11.82 -1.07 -4.12
C MET A 51 12.18 -2.55 -4.13
N VAL A 52 11.24 -3.41 -4.51
CA VAL A 52 11.49 -4.86 -4.60
C VAL A 52 12.60 -5.14 -5.61
N SER A 53 12.56 -4.51 -6.80
CA SER A 53 13.58 -4.73 -7.83
C SER A 53 14.98 -4.23 -7.44
N ASP A 54 15.07 -3.23 -6.57
CA ASP A 54 16.34 -2.68 -6.08
C ASP A 54 16.94 -3.48 -4.93
N THR A 55 16.10 -4.17 -4.16
CA THR A 55 16.50 -4.84 -2.91
C THR A 55 16.82 -6.32 -3.10
N PHE A 56 16.14 -6.99 -4.04
CA PHE A 56 16.31 -8.42 -4.27
C PHE A 56 17.20 -8.74 -5.49
N PRO A 57 17.89 -9.89 -5.50
CA PRO A 57 18.60 -10.36 -6.69
C PRO A 57 17.65 -10.50 -7.87
N ARG A 58 18.11 -10.13 -9.08
CA ARG A 58 17.28 -10.16 -10.31
C ARG A 58 16.60 -11.50 -10.56
N SER A 59 17.25 -12.61 -10.19
CA SER A 59 16.69 -13.97 -10.31
C SER A 59 15.49 -14.23 -9.40
N SER A 60 15.34 -13.48 -8.31
CA SER A 60 14.32 -13.68 -7.27
C SER A 60 13.19 -12.65 -7.33
N VAL A 61 13.37 -11.53 -8.06
CA VAL A 61 12.37 -10.45 -8.15
C VAL A 61 11.00 -10.97 -8.59
N ALA A 62 10.95 -11.80 -9.63
CA ALA A 62 9.68 -12.35 -10.14
C ALA A 62 8.96 -13.21 -9.10
N SER A 63 9.68 -14.05 -8.36
CA SER A 63 9.10 -14.89 -7.30
C SER A 63 8.57 -14.05 -6.14
N VAL A 64 9.34 -13.03 -5.70
CA VAL A 64 8.92 -12.13 -4.62
C VAL A 64 7.67 -11.35 -5.02
N MET A 65 7.64 -10.82 -6.25
CA MET A 65 6.47 -10.13 -6.80
C MET A 65 5.27 -11.07 -6.94
N GLY A 66 5.47 -12.31 -7.37
CA GLY A 66 4.42 -13.32 -7.48
C GLY A 66 3.80 -13.69 -6.13
N ILE A 67 4.63 -13.92 -5.11
CA ILE A 67 4.17 -14.18 -3.73
C ILE A 67 3.44 -12.96 -3.17
N GLY A 68 4.00 -11.76 -3.34
CA GLY A 68 3.37 -10.51 -2.92
C GLY A 68 2.02 -10.27 -3.60
N GLY A 69 1.92 -10.56 -4.91
CA GLY A 69 0.68 -10.49 -5.67
C GLY A 69 -0.37 -11.49 -5.20
N ALA A 70 0.02 -12.74 -4.95
CA ALA A 70 -0.88 -13.77 -4.41
C ALA A 70 -1.39 -13.39 -3.02
N ALA A 71 -0.51 -12.94 -2.12
CA ALA A 71 -0.88 -12.44 -0.80
C ALA A 71 -1.82 -11.23 -0.90
N GLY A 72 -1.56 -10.30 -1.83
CA GLY A 72 -2.43 -9.17 -2.11
C GLY A 72 -3.82 -9.57 -2.59
N ALA A 73 -3.92 -10.57 -3.47
CA ALA A 73 -5.20 -11.08 -3.98
C ALA A 73 -6.03 -11.75 -2.86
N VAL A 74 -5.40 -12.60 -2.04
CA VAL A 74 -6.04 -13.21 -0.87
C VAL A 74 -6.48 -12.13 0.12
N GLY A 75 -5.63 -11.14 0.39
CA GLY A 75 -5.96 -10.00 1.23
C GLY A 75 -7.16 -9.21 0.70
N GLY A 76 -7.23 -8.97 -0.61
CA GLY A 76 -8.36 -8.32 -1.27
C GLY A 76 -9.67 -9.10 -1.13
N MET A 77 -9.62 -10.43 -1.28
CA MET A 77 -10.77 -11.30 -1.07
C MET A 77 -11.29 -11.22 0.37
N ILE A 78 -10.40 -11.30 1.36
CA ILE A 78 -10.75 -11.16 2.78
C ILE A 78 -11.33 -9.77 3.04
N MET A 79 -10.73 -8.73 2.46
CA MET A 79 -11.18 -7.34 2.63
C MET A 79 -12.57 -7.12 2.07
N ALA A 80 -12.89 -7.70 0.92
CA ALA A 80 -14.23 -7.60 0.32
C ALA A 80 -15.31 -8.17 1.27
N ARG A 81 -15.02 -9.32 1.91
CA ARG A 81 -15.92 -9.90 2.91
C ARG A 81 -16.03 -9.01 4.15
N PHE A 82 -14.88 -8.55 4.67
CA PHE A 82 -14.84 -7.67 5.85
C PHE A 82 -15.65 -6.39 5.66
N ILE A 83 -15.54 -5.73 4.50
CA ILE A 83 -16.31 -4.52 4.18
C ILE A 83 -17.82 -4.81 4.22
N GLY A 84 -18.25 -5.94 3.66
CA GLY A 84 -19.65 -6.36 3.70
C GLY A 84 -20.15 -6.57 5.14
N ASP A 85 -19.43 -7.36 5.92
CA ASP A 85 -19.78 -7.66 7.32
C ASP A 85 -19.82 -6.39 8.19
N VAL A 86 -18.86 -5.48 8.01
CA VAL A 86 -18.82 -4.19 8.73
C VAL A 86 -20.02 -3.32 8.36
N LEU A 87 -20.39 -3.26 7.09
CA LEU A 87 -21.52 -2.46 6.66
C LEU A 87 -22.83 -3.01 7.22
N GLU A 88 -23.03 -4.33 7.18
CA GLU A 88 -24.22 -4.99 7.72
C GLU A 88 -24.36 -4.80 9.23
N THR A 89 -23.25 -4.85 9.97
CA THR A 89 -23.26 -4.78 11.44
C THR A 89 -23.27 -3.35 12.00
N THR A 90 -22.57 -2.42 11.34
CA THR A 90 -22.37 -1.04 11.85
C THR A 90 -23.13 0.02 11.08
N GLY A 91 -23.56 -0.27 9.85
CA GLY A 91 -24.15 0.73 8.94
C GLY A 91 -23.16 1.78 8.44
N SER A 92 -21.85 1.62 8.68
CA SER A 92 -20.84 2.64 8.37
C SER A 92 -19.63 2.05 7.64
N TYR A 93 -19.15 2.78 6.63
CA TYR A 93 -17.89 2.45 5.95
C TYR A 93 -16.65 2.96 6.69
N LEU A 94 -16.82 3.69 7.80
CA LEU A 94 -15.70 4.30 8.52
C LEU A 94 -14.62 3.27 8.93
N PRO A 95 -14.95 2.07 9.47
CA PRO A 95 -13.92 1.09 9.81
C PRO A 95 -13.12 0.60 8.60
N ALA A 96 -13.78 0.45 7.44
CA ALA A 96 -13.10 0.10 6.20
C ALA A 96 -12.16 1.21 5.72
N PHE A 97 -12.58 2.48 5.81
CA PHE A 97 -11.73 3.61 5.45
C PHE A 97 -10.58 3.83 6.42
N LEU A 98 -10.79 3.62 7.72
CA LEU A 98 -9.71 3.63 8.72
C LEU A 98 -8.65 2.59 8.40
N TRP A 99 -9.07 1.38 8.04
CA TRP A 99 -8.14 0.35 7.60
C TRP A 99 -7.44 0.73 6.29
N ALA A 100 -8.18 1.21 5.29
CA ALA A 100 -7.63 1.61 4.00
C ALA A 100 -6.57 2.71 4.13
N GLY A 101 -6.81 3.77 4.93
CA GLY A 101 -5.83 4.83 5.14
C GLY A 101 -4.67 4.41 6.06
N GLY A 102 -4.96 3.66 7.13
CA GLY A 102 -3.95 3.25 8.11
C GLY A 102 -2.95 2.22 7.58
N ALA A 103 -3.40 1.31 6.71
CA ALA A 103 -2.57 0.21 6.22
C ALA A 103 -1.28 0.67 5.52
N TYR A 104 -1.30 1.80 4.80
CA TYR A 104 -0.10 2.34 4.14
C TYR A 104 0.95 2.82 5.13
N LEU A 105 0.52 3.47 6.23
CA LEU A 105 1.44 3.93 7.28
C LEU A 105 2.05 2.75 8.03
N VAL A 106 1.24 1.73 8.32
CA VAL A 106 1.72 0.48 8.94
C VAL A 106 2.70 -0.23 8.01
N ALA A 107 2.37 -0.36 6.72
CA ALA A 107 3.26 -0.95 5.72
C ALA A 107 4.58 -0.15 5.60
N LEU A 108 4.52 1.19 5.63
CA LEU A 108 5.72 2.03 5.62
C LEU A 108 6.61 1.77 6.83
N LEU A 109 6.00 1.67 8.01
CA LEU A 109 6.70 1.37 9.24
C LEU A 109 7.39 0.00 9.14
N LEU A 110 6.69 -1.03 8.66
CA LEU A 110 7.26 -2.35 8.46
C LEU A 110 8.43 -2.32 7.46
N VAL A 111 8.29 -1.60 6.34
CA VAL A 111 9.38 -1.40 5.38
C VAL A 111 10.57 -0.71 6.04
N HIS A 112 10.33 0.30 6.88
CA HIS A 112 11.39 1.02 7.56
C HIS A 112 12.15 0.13 8.55
N LEU A 113 11.44 -0.74 9.28
CA LEU A 113 12.01 -1.65 10.27
C LEU A 113 12.72 -2.85 9.63
N LEU A 114 12.13 -3.47 8.61
CA LEU A 114 12.64 -4.68 7.96
C LEU A 114 13.69 -4.38 6.90
N VAL A 115 13.59 -3.25 6.20
CA VAL A 115 14.50 -2.85 5.13
C VAL A 115 15.05 -1.44 5.41
N PRO A 116 15.93 -1.30 6.41
CA PRO A 116 16.46 0.01 6.81
C PRO A 116 17.25 0.68 5.67
N ASN A 117 17.96 -0.11 4.85
CA ASN A 117 18.75 0.36 3.71
C ASN A 117 18.20 -0.16 2.38
N LEU A 118 17.46 0.70 1.66
CA LEU A 118 16.94 0.43 0.31
C LEU A 118 18.01 0.62 -0.78
N SER A 119 19.28 0.43 -0.44
CA SER A 119 20.40 0.81 -1.28
C SER A 119 21.51 -0.20 -1.05
N GLN A 120 21.44 -1.34 -1.74
CA GLN A 120 22.54 -2.06 -2.40
C GLN A 120 21.99 -3.38 -2.97
N PRO A 121 22.28 -3.74 -4.23
CA PRO A 121 22.20 -5.12 -4.68
C PRO A 121 23.16 -5.95 -3.81
N ALA A 122 22.74 -7.12 -3.35
CA ALA A 122 23.65 -8.08 -2.71
C ALA A 122 24.90 -8.25 -3.61
N PRO A 123 26.14 -8.26 -3.04
CA PRO A 123 27.35 -8.46 -3.81
C PRO A 123 27.21 -9.73 -4.65
N LYS A 124 27.55 -9.66 -5.95
CA LYS A 124 27.66 -10.86 -6.79
C LYS A 124 28.60 -11.83 -6.06
N ALA A 125 28.07 -12.97 -5.61
CA ALA A 125 28.94 -14.10 -5.27
C ALA A 125 29.81 -14.35 -6.50
N ALA A 126 31.13 -14.23 -6.34
CA ALA A 126 32.09 -14.56 -7.37
C ALA A 126 31.80 -16.02 -7.77
N ARG A 127 31.30 -16.23 -8.98
CA ARG A 127 31.17 -17.59 -9.51
C ARG A 127 32.60 -18.10 -9.74
N PRO A 128 32.96 -19.30 -9.25
CA PRO A 128 34.21 -19.94 -9.58
C PRO A 128 34.29 -20.26 -11.08
#